data_AF-A0A352CQZ4-F1
#
_entry.id   AF-A0A352CQZ4-F1
#
_cell.length_a   1.000
_cell.length_b   1.000
_cell.length_c   1.000
_cell.angle_alpha   90.00
_cell.angle_beta   90.00
_cell.angle_gamma   90.00
#
_symmetry.space_group_name_H-M   'P 1'
#
loop_
_entity.id
_entity.type
_entity.pdbx_description
1 polymer ?
#
loop_
_entity_poly.entity_id
_entity_poly.type
_entity_poly.pdbx_seq_one_letter_code
_entity_poly.pdbx_strand_id
1 'polypeptide(L)'
;TWLTLQGQPCAVYPISDEDADGNGLYITRKFIPALLNGERVNLIIEFNEETGEDRVLGAQSVTATGMVGKGYAEMSGGDVITLLCDYYDYNGRFQAQYTLGNPIIVPEDGVLTIVNVTLIGEDIRMLYTYRLTDLYQAHYWLPVTEKQS
;
A
#
# COMPACT_ATOMS: atom_id res chain seq x y z
N THR A 1 -6.98 5.55 -9.95
CA THR A 1 -6.54 4.15 -10.05
C THR A 1 -6.45 3.60 -8.65
N TRP A 2 -6.63 2.31 -8.51
CA TRP A 2 -6.45 1.57 -7.27
C TRP A 2 -5.37 0.53 -7.50
N LEU A 3 -4.44 0.41 -6.57
CA LEU A 3 -3.46 -0.66 -6.63
C LEU A 3 -4.12 -1.95 -6.13
N THR A 4 -3.91 -3.03 -6.88
CA THR A 4 -4.44 -4.34 -6.55
C THR A 4 -3.31 -5.35 -6.45
N LEU A 5 -3.37 -6.21 -5.42
CA LEU A 5 -2.48 -7.35 -5.25
C LEU A 5 -3.30 -8.61 -5.53
N GLN A 6 -2.88 -9.40 -6.52
CA GLN A 6 -3.62 -10.57 -6.99
C GLN A 6 -5.11 -10.27 -7.28
N GLY A 7 -5.37 -9.09 -7.87
CA GLY A 7 -6.72 -8.62 -8.20
C GLY A 7 -7.53 -8.04 -7.02
N GLN A 8 -7.00 -8.07 -5.79
CA GLN A 8 -7.67 -7.50 -4.62
C GLN A 8 -7.16 -6.08 -4.32
N PRO A 9 -8.04 -5.08 -4.10
CA PRO A 9 -7.63 -3.73 -3.73
C PRO A 9 -6.80 -3.68 -2.46
N CYS A 10 -5.82 -2.76 -2.43
CA CYS A 10 -4.89 -2.59 -1.30
C CYS A 10 -4.91 -1.17 -0.75
N ALA A 11 -4.69 -1.03 0.55
CA ALA A 11 -4.28 0.25 1.14
C ALA A 11 -2.78 0.45 0.87
N VAL A 12 -2.41 1.60 0.30
CA VAL A 12 -1.04 1.87 -0.15
C VAL A 12 -0.56 3.16 0.47
N TYR A 13 0.67 3.14 0.98
CA TYR A 13 1.29 4.27 1.66
C TYR A 13 2.64 4.58 0.99
N PRO A 14 2.86 5.82 0.52
CA PRO A 14 4.13 6.21 -0.08
C PRO A 14 5.25 6.25 0.99
N ILE A 15 6.46 5.86 0.59
CA ILE A 15 7.68 5.90 1.41
C ILE A 15 8.60 6.98 0.87
N SER A 16 8.95 6.89 -0.41
CA SER A 16 9.85 7.82 -1.07
C SER A 16 9.59 7.89 -2.58
N ASP A 17 9.99 9.01 -3.17
CA ASP A 17 10.06 9.25 -4.61
C ASP A 17 11.48 9.76 -4.88
N GLU A 18 12.28 8.95 -5.59
CA GLU A 18 13.72 9.19 -5.77
C GLU A 18 14.10 9.18 -7.25
N ASP A 19 14.76 10.23 -7.72
CA ASP A 19 15.49 10.22 -9.00
C ASP A 19 16.89 9.65 -8.75
N ALA A 20 16.98 8.32 -8.79
CA ALA A 20 18.20 7.59 -8.42
C ALA A 20 19.38 7.89 -9.36
N ASP A 21 19.09 8.12 -10.64
CA ASP A 21 20.10 8.26 -11.70
C ASP A 21 20.29 9.71 -12.19
N GLY A 22 19.51 10.67 -11.68
CA GLY A 22 19.56 12.07 -12.07
C GLY A 22 19.08 12.32 -13.51
N ASN A 23 18.33 11.38 -14.07
CA ASN A 23 17.84 11.42 -15.46
C ASN A 23 16.39 11.97 -15.55
N GLY A 24 15.79 12.33 -14.40
CA GLY A 24 14.43 12.81 -14.30
C GLY A 24 13.37 11.71 -14.28
N LEU A 25 13.76 10.43 -14.21
CA LEU A 25 12.86 9.29 -14.01
C LEU A 25 12.90 8.86 -12.55
N TYR A 26 11.73 8.66 -11.97
CA TYR A 26 11.58 8.39 -10.55
C TYR A 26 11.38 6.91 -10.25
N ILE A 27 11.96 6.48 -9.13
CA ILE A 27 11.63 5.24 -8.45
C ILE A 27 10.77 5.61 -7.23
N THR A 28 9.50 5.21 -7.26
CA THR A 28 8.60 5.40 -6.14
C THR A 28 8.55 4.13 -5.30
N ARG A 29 8.85 4.24 -4.00
CA ARG A 29 8.63 3.16 -3.04
C ARG A 29 7.38 3.39 -2.22
N LYS A 30 6.62 2.32 -2.04
CA LYS A 30 5.36 2.30 -1.29
C LYS A 30 5.35 1.05 -0.42
N PHE A 31 4.49 1.04 0.60
CA PHE A 31 4.16 -0.21 1.28
C PHE A 31 2.67 -0.46 1.36
N ILE A 32 2.34 -1.75 1.43
CA ILE A 32 1.00 -2.26 1.74
C ILE A 32 1.10 -2.97 3.10
N PRO A 33 0.36 -2.53 4.13
CA PRO A 33 0.36 -3.22 5.42
C PRO A 33 -0.38 -4.56 5.28
N ALA A 34 0.21 -5.63 5.81
CA ALA A 34 -0.33 -6.98 5.74
C ALA A 34 0.07 -7.83 6.97
N LEU A 35 -0.56 -9.00 7.07
CA LEU A 35 -0.10 -10.13 7.86
C LEU A 35 0.45 -11.20 6.92
N LEU A 36 1.69 -11.64 7.12
CA LEU A 36 2.27 -12.80 6.46
C LEU A 36 2.27 -13.96 7.45
N ASN A 37 1.48 -15.00 7.18
CA ASN A 37 1.27 -16.12 8.09
C ASN A 37 0.86 -15.70 9.51
N GLY A 38 0.15 -14.57 9.63
CA GLY A 38 -0.28 -13.98 10.91
C GLY A 38 0.69 -12.97 11.52
N GLU A 39 1.90 -12.81 10.99
CA GLU A 39 2.88 -11.84 11.48
C GLU A 39 2.78 -10.51 10.73
N ARG A 40 2.89 -9.38 11.44
CA ARG A 40 2.76 -8.06 10.85
C ARG A 40 3.97 -7.74 9.95
N VAL A 41 3.69 -7.49 8.67
CA VAL A 41 4.69 -7.11 7.66
C VAL A 41 4.20 -5.98 6.75
N ASN A 42 5.11 -5.16 6.27
CA ASN A 42 4.86 -4.22 5.18
C ASN A 42 5.36 -4.86 3.88
N LEU A 43 4.46 -5.14 2.93
CA LEU A 43 4.86 -5.54 1.58
C LEU A 43 5.40 -4.31 0.88
N ILE A 44 6.67 -4.34 0.47
CA ILE A 44 7.34 -3.22 -0.17
C ILE A 44 7.14 -3.30 -1.67
N ILE A 45 6.60 -2.23 -2.24
CA ILE A 45 6.33 -2.08 -3.66
C ILE A 45 7.27 -1.03 -4.22
N GLU A 46 7.85 -1.31 -5.37
CA GLU A 46 8.62 -0.37 -6.15
C GLU A 46 7.97 -0.16 -7.50
N PHE A 47 7.68 1.11 -7.82
CA PHE A 47 7.30 1.54 -9.14
C PHE A 47 8.51 2.18 -9.81
N ASN A 48 8.84 1.73 -11.01
CA ASN A 48 9.92 2.29 -11.81
C ASN A 48 9.32 2.96 -13.06
N GLU A 49 9.46 4.29 -13.15
CA GLU A 49 8.94 5.09 -14.26
C GLU A 49 9.52 4.73 -15.64
N GLU A 50 10.77 4.28 -15.70
CA GLU A 50 11.41 3.84 -16.95
C GLU A 50 10.68 2.64 -17.56
N THR A 51 10.30 1.69 -16.70
CA THR A 51 9.57 0.47 -17.12
C THR A 51 8.05 0.65 -17.14
N GLY A 52 7.52 1.57 -16.32
CA GLY A 52 6.08 1.73 -16.09
C GLY A 52 5.44 0.61 -15.28
N GLU A 53 6.23 -0.22 -14.58
CA GLU A 53 5.76 -1.41 -13.86
C GLU A 53 5.92 -1.26 -12.34
N ASP A 54 4.91 -1.71 -11.59
CA ASP A 54 4.99 -1.93 -10.15
C ASP A 54 5.46 -3.37 -9.88
N ARG A 55 6.36 -3.57 -8.92
CA ARG A 55 6.78 -4.90 -8.45
C ARG A 55 6.84 -4.99 -6.94
N VAL A 56 6.57 -6.18 -6.41
CA VAL A 56 6.77 -6.49 -4.99
C VAL A 56 8.25 -6.81 -4.77
N LEU A 57 8.93 -6.03 -3.93
CA LEU A 57 10.34 -6.27 -3.55
C LEU A 57 10.48 -7.31 -2.44
N GLY A 58 9.47 -7.44 -1.59
CA GLY A 58 9.44 -8.41 -0.48
C GLY A 58 8.67 -7.92 0.73
N ALA A 59 8.72 -8.69 1.82
CA ALA A 59 7.99 -8.38 3.05
C ALA A 59 8.93 -7.86 4.14
N GLN A 60 8.64 -6.69 4.69
CA GLN A 60 9.44 -6.10 5.77
C GLN A 60 8.73 -6.30 7.11
N SER A 61 9.37 -6.98 8.06
CA SER A 61 8.76 -7.21 9.38
C SER A 61 8.52 -5.90 10.13
N VAL A 62 7.40 -5.81 10.84
CA VAL A 62 7.06 -4.66 11.68
C VAL A 62 6.81 -5.17 13.08
N THR A 63 7.62 -4.70 14.02
CA THR A 63 7.49 -5.03 15.43
C THR A 63 6.22 -4.42 16.03
N ALA A 64 5.80 -4.90 17.20
CA ALA A 64 4.64 -4.37 17.92
C ALA A 64 4.77 -2.88 18.29
N THR A 65 5.99 -2.34 18.37
CA THR A 65 6.25 -0.91 18.63
C THR A 65 6.28 -0.08 17.34
N GLY A 66 6.01 -0.68 16.19
CA GLY A 66 6.07 -0.03 14.88
C GLY A 66 7.48 0.11 14.31
N MET A 67 8.51 -0.42 14.99
CA MET A 67 9.86 -0.46 14.43
C MET A 67 9.90 -1.46 13.28
N VAL A 68 10.45 -1.01 12.16
CA VAL A 68 10.52 -1.74 10.91
C VAL A 68 11.87 -2.47 10.82
N GLY A 69 11.85 -3.76 10.48
CA GLY A 69 13.03 -4.60 10.35
C GLY A 69 13.95 -4.19 9.18
N LYS A 70 15.24 -4.54 9.26
CA LYS A 70 16.17 -4.34 8.15
C LYS A 70 16.02 -5.46 7.12
N GLY A 71 15.99 -5.08 5.84
CA GLY A 71 15.89 -6.02 4.72
C GLY A 71 14.47 -6.55 4.51
N TYR A 72 14.36 -7.51 3.59
CA TYR A 72 13.10 -8.17 3.24
C TYR A 72 13.16 -9.63 3.67
N ALA A 73 12.09 -10.09 4.32
CA ALA A 73 11.80 -11.50 4.44
C ALA A 73 11.38 -12.03 3.06
N GLU A 74 11.95 -13.18 2.69
CA GLU A 74 11.51 -13.92 1.53
C GLU A 74 10.10 -14.46 1.77
N MET A 75 9.29 -14.45 0.71
CA MET A 75 7.97 -15.10 0.70
C MET A 75 8.10 -16.36 -0.14
N SER A 76 7.58 -17.47 0.39
CA SER A 76 7.59 -18.77 -0.27
C SER A 76 6.22 -19.13 -0.78
N GLY A 77 6.17 -20.01 -1.79
CA GLY A 77 4.93 -20.61 -2.25
C GLY A 77 4.14 -21.24 -1.11
N GLY A 78 2.85 -20.93 -1.04
CA GLY A 78 1.95 -21.39 0.01
C GLY A 78 1.83 -20.47 1.24
N ASP A 79 2.65 -19.43 1.35
CA ASP A 79 2.48 -18.41 2.39
C ASP A 79 1.15 -17.68 2.26
N VAL A 80 0.56 -17.27 3.38
CA VAL A 80 -0.74 -16.59 3.43
C VAL A 80 -0.57 -15.11 3.77
N ILE A 81 -1.00 -14.26 2.86
CA ILE A 81 -1.01 -12.80 3.00
C ILE A 81 -2.43 -12.33 3.32
N THR A 82 -2.62 -11.64 4.44
CA THR A 82 -3.87 -10.94 4.75
C THR A 82 -3.63 -9.44 4.73
N LEU A 83 -4.25 -8.72 3.79
CA LEU A 83 -4.07 -7.28 3.67
C LEU A 83 -4.71 -6.56 4.85
N LEU A 84 -4.14 -5.41 5.21
CA LEU A 84 -4.64 -4.55 6.27
C LEU A 84 -4.98 -3.16 5.72
N CYS A 85 -5.88 -2.46 6.39
CA CYS A 85 -6.16 -1.05 6.12
C CYS A 85 -6.52 -0.31 7.42
N ASP A 86 -6.19 0.97 7.46
CA ASP A 86 -6.60 1.83 8.56
C ASP A 86 -8.03 2.33 8.33
N TYR A 87 -8.86 2.24 9.35
CA TYR A 87 -10.21 2.78 9.34
C TYR A 87 -10.26 4.07 10.14
N TYR A 88 -10.83 5.09 9.51
CA TYR A 88 -11.06 6.40 10.09
C TYR A 88 -12.56 6.65 10.16
N ASP A 89 -13.01 7.26 11.26
CA ASP A 89 -14.40 7.73 11.34
C ASP A 89 -14.63 8.96 10.44
N TYR A 90 -15.89 9.41 10.34
CA TYR A 90 -16.24 10.60 9.55
C TYR A 90 -15.61 11.91 10.06
N ASN A 91 -15.06 11.92 11.28
CA ASN A 91 -14.31 13.06 11.82
C ASN A 91 -12.80 12.92 11.57
N GLY A 92 -12.38 11.90 10.81
CA GLY A 92 -10.98 11.63 10.49
C GLY A 92 -10.17 11.12 11.69
N ARG A 93 -10.82 10.56 12.71
CA ARG A 93 -10.13 9.93 13.85
C ARG A 93 -9.86 8.48 13.52
N PHE A 94 -8.60 8.08 13.66
CA PHE A 94 -8.19 6.67 13.55
C PHE A 94 -8.94 5.85 14.59
N GLN A 95 -9.56 4.76 14.15
CA GLN A 95 -10.33 3.87 15.02
C GLN A 95 -9.58 2.58 15.26
N ALA A 96 -9.24 1.87 14.18
CA ALA A 96 -8.55 0.60 14.23
C ALA A 96 -8.01 0.23 12.84
N GLN A 97 -7.15 -0.78 12.84
CA GLN A 97 -6.70 -1.46 11.63
C GLN A 97 -7.54 -2.71 11.41
N TYR A 98 -8.02 -2.90 10.17
CA TYR A 98 -8.89 -4.02 9.79
C TYR A 98 -8.24 -4.85 8.69
N THR A 99 -8.67 -6.11 8.58
CA THR A 99 -8.34 -6.95 7.43
C THR A 99 -9.12 -6.49 6.20
N LEU A 100 -8.44 -6.36 5.07
CA LEU A 100 -9.02 -5.93 3.80
C LEU A 100 -9.12 -7.12 2.84
N GLY A 101 -10.35 -7.48 2.47
CA GLY A 101 -10.62 -8.58 1.53
C GLY A 101 -10.29 -9.96 2.09
N ASN A 102 -10.05 -10.92 1.19
CA ASN A 102 -9.75 -12.31 1.52
C ASN A 102 -8.23 -12.54 1.66
N PRO A 103 -7.81 -13.59 2.41
CA PRO A 103 -6.42 -14.04 2.41
C PRO A 103 -5.95 -14.44 1.00
N ILE A 104 -4.74 -14.04 0.64
CA ILE A 104 -4.07 -14.31 -0.62
C ILE A 104 -3.00 -15.37 -0.37
N ILE A 105 -3.00 -16.45 -1.16
CA ILE A 105 -1.95 -17.47 -1.11
C ILE A 105 -0.86 -17.09 -2.09
N VAL A 106 0.40 -17.05 -1.62
CA VAL A 106 1.57 -16.80 -2.47
C VAL A 106 1.72 -17.96 -3.47
N PRO A 107 1.80 -17.68 -4.79
CA PRO A 107 1.99 -18.73 -5.79
C PRO A 107 3.29 -19.50 -5.59
N GLU A 108 3.37 -20.73 -6.11
CA GLU A 108 4.55 -21.60 -5.98
C GLU A 108 5.85 -20.97 -6.53
N ASP A 109 5.74 -20.10 -7.53
CA ASP A 109 6.88 -19.35 -8.09
C ASP A 109 7.31 -18.14 -7.25
N GLY A 110 6.57 -17.81 -6.18
CA GLY A 110 6.81 -16.67 -5.30
C GLY A 110 6.46 -15.31 -5.91
N VAL A 111 5.95 -15.26 -7.14
CA VAL A 111 5.72 -14.01 -7.87
C VAL A 111 4.32 -13.48 -7.58
N LEU A 112 4.26 -12.30 -6.97
CA LEU A 112 3.01 -11.60 -6.71
C LEU A 112 2.70 -10.60 -7.81
N THR A 113 1.50 -10.71 -8.39
CA THR A 113 1.00 -9.77 -9.39
C THR A 113 0.45 -8.52 -8.72
N ILE A 114 0.98 -7.36 -9.08
CA ILE A 114 0.50 -6.07 -8.62
C ILE A 114 0.16 -5.17 -9.81
N VAL A 115 -1.06 -4.60 -9.81
CA VAL A 115 -1.58 -3.86 -10.96
C VAL A 115 -2.36 -2.64 -10.50
N ASN A 116 -2.13 -1.51 -11.17
CA ASN A 116 -2.96 -0.32 -11.07
C ASN A 116 -4.22 -0.47 -11.92
N VAL A 117 -5.37 -0.56 -11.28
CA VAL A 117 -6.67 -0.70 -11.95
C VAL A 117 -7.40 0.65 -11.96
N THR A 118 -7.87 1.08 -13.13
CA THR A 118 -8.84 2.16 -13.23
C THR A 118 -10.23 1.56 -13.09
N LEU A 119 -11.00 2.03 -12.11
CA LEU A 119 -12.41 1.67 -12.01
C LEU A 119 -13.17 2.42 -13.12
N ILE A 120 -13.96 1.69 -13.90
CA ILE A 120 -14.75 2.22 -15.02
C ILE A 120 -16.22 1.91 -14.74
N GLY A 121 -17.06 2.94 -14.75
CA GLY A 121 -18.51 2.83 -14.57
C GLY A 121 -19.14 4.18 -14.25
N GLU A 122 -20.33 4.44 -14.77
CA GLU A 122 -21.01 5.74 -14.65
C GLU A 122 -21.38 6.10 -13.20
N ASP A 123 -21.53 5.10 -12.31
CA ASP A 123 -21.87 5.29 -10.90
C ASP A 123 -20.67 5.23 -9.94
N ILE A 124 -19.43 5.13 -10.46
CA ILE A 124 -18.25 5.00 -9.62
C ILE A 124 -17.78 6.37 -9.15
N ARG A 125 -18.00 6.65 -7.86
CA ARG A 125 -17.51 7.87 -7.21
C ARG A 125 -16.26 7.57 -6.40
N MET A 126 -15.13 8.15 -6.81
CA MET A 126 -13.89 8.04 -6.07
C MET A 126 -13.72 9.30 -5.22
N LEU A 127 -13.87 9.14 -3.90
CA LEU A 127 -13.63 10.21 -2.93
C LEU A 127 -12.22 10.12 -2.38
N TYR A 128 -11.55 11.25 -2.25
CA TYR A 128 -10.22 11.34 -1.65
C TYR A 128 -10.10 12.61 -0.79
N THR A 129 -9.23 12.55 0.20
CA THR A 129 -8.84 13.70 1.03
C THR A 129 -7.39 13.53 1.47
N TYR A 130 -6.81 14.60 2.01
CA TYR A 130 -5.46 14.60 2.55
C TYR A 130 -5.49 14.99 4.02
N ARG A 131 -4.71 14.28 4.85
CA ARG A 131 -4.41 14.69 6.23
C ARG A 131 -3.03 15.32 6.27
N LEU A 132 -2.98 16.62 6.51
CA LEU A 132 -1.73 17.31 6.82
C LEU A 132 -1.39 17.07 8.29
N THR A 133 -0.12 16.77 8.57
CA THR A 133 0.41 16.64 9.93
C THR A 133 1.58 17.60 10.08
N ASP A 134 1.51 18.49 11.06
CA ASP A 134 2.58 19.47 11.30
C ASP A 134 3.69 18.91 12.22
N LEU A 135 4.73 19.71 12.46
CA LEU A 135 5.85 19.35 13.34
C LEU A 135 5.42 19.06 14.79
N TYR A 136 4.28 19.61 15.22
CA TYR A 136 3.71 19.46 16.55
C TYR A 136 2.66 18.35 16.63
N GLN A 137 2.57 17.50 15.60
CA GLN A 137 1.58 16.40 15.50
C GLN A 137 0.13 16.88 15.45
N ALA A 138 -0.12 18.15 15.10
CA ALA A 138 -1.47 18.61 14.83
C ALA A 138 -1.95 18.04 13.49
N HIS A 139 -3.20 17.56 13.45
CA HIS A 139 -3.80 16.97 12.27
C HIS A 139 -4.84 17.90 11.67
N TYR A 140 -4.74 18.15 10.36
CA TYR A 140 -5.73 18.91 9.60
C TYR A 140 -6.15 18.14 8.36
N TRP A 141 -7.45 17.86 8.27
CA TRP A 141 -8.04 17.19 7.11
C TRP A 141 -8.51 18.23 6.10
N LEU A 142 -8.13 18.05 4.84
CA LEU A 142 -8.71 18.83 3.75
C LEU A 142 -10.16 18.39 3.49
N PRO A 143 -11.01 19.25 2.91
CA PRO A 143 -12.32 18.83 2.45
C PRO A 143 -12.23 17.62 1.51
N VAL A 144 -13.20 16.71 1.63
CA VAL A 144 -13.29 15.55 0.73
C VAL A 144 -13.54 16.03 -0.68
N THR A 145 -12.70 15.57 -1.61
CA THR A 145 -12.81 15.85 -3.03
C THR A 145 -13.27 14.59 -3.76
N GLU A 146 -14.14 14.75 -4.75
CA GLU A 146 -14.50 13.69 -5.68
C GLU A 146 -13.61 13.77 -6.91
N LYS A 147 -12.99 12.66 -7.31
CA LYS A 147 -12.25 12.59 -8.56
C LYS A 147 -13.26 12.58 -9.70
N GLN A 148 -13.29 13.67 -10.48
CA GLN A 148 -14.03 13.72 -11.73
C GLN A 148 -13.33 12.81 -12.74
N SER A 149 -14.10 11.91 -13.37
CA SER A 149 -13.66 10.96 -14.39
C SER A 149 -13.19 11.65 -15.66
#